data_AF-A0A6J4UNZ3-F1
#
_entry.id   AF-A0A6J4UNZ3-F1
#
_cell.length_a   1.000
_cell.length_b   1.000
_cell.length_c   1.000
_cell.angle_alpha   90.00
_cell.angle_beta   90.00
_cell.angle_gamma   90.00
#
_symmetry.space_group_name_H-M   'P 1'
#
loop_
_entity.id
_entity.type
_entity.pdbx_description
1 polymer ?
#
loop_
_entity_poly.entity_id
_entity_poly.type
_entity_poly.pdbx_seq_one_letter_code
_entity_poly.pdbx_strand_id
1 'polypeptide(L)'
;MSAALVVVSAALTPSPLLPCIIGQATDWPLVTAGWWDRSKTEWLIGLDPWSARRLDRLARLEADARDAIAGETLPCPDLRAGNLMLIPDRVLVVDWPHVRVDAAWADAVFLAPSVAMEGSPDPADLIAQFPGARAAAPATSPPSSRRSLAASRPRRCGSDRQGYLPSGRSRQPRAR
;
A
#
# COMPACT_ATOMS: atom_id res chain seq x y z
N MET A 1 6.85 1.45 -17.30
CA MET A 1 6.11 1.63 -16.03
C MET A 1 6.74 0.87 -14.87
N SER A 2 6.97 -0.46 -14.98
CA SER A 2 7.59 -1.26 -13.90
C SER A 2 8.90 -0.65 -13.34
N ALA A 3 9.85 -0.24 -14.20
CA ALA A 3 11.10 0.37 -13.74
C ALA A 3 10.94 1.67 -12.92
N ALA A 4 9.97 2.53 -13.27
CA ALA A 4 9.72 3.77 -12.53
C ALA A 4 9.15 3.48 -11.14
N LEU A 5 8.25 2.50 -11.03
CA LEU A 5 7.68 2.07 -9.76
C LEU A 5 8.75 1.48 -8.82
N VAL A 6 9.68 0.70 -9.39
CA VAL A 6 10.83 0.17 -8.64
C VAL A 6 11.69 1.29 -8.08
N VAL A 7 11.97 2.33 -8.86
CA VAL A 7 12.74 3.49 -8.41
C VAL A 7 12.02 4.25 -7.29
N VAL A 8 10.71 4.48 -7.42
CA VAL A 8 9.90 5.16 -6.38
C VAL A 8 9.88 4.35 -5.09
N SER A 9 9.56 3.05 -5.17
CA SER A 9 9.52 2.18 -3.99
C SER A 9 10.88 2.07 -3.30
N ALA A 10 11.98 1.98 -4.07
CA ALA A 10 13.33 2.00 -3.52
C ALA A 10 13.69 3.33 -2.85
N ALA A 11 13.28 4.46 -3.43
CA ALA A 11 13.52 5.78 -2.83
C ALA A 11 12.70 6.03 -1.54
N LEU A 12 11.61 5.27 -1.36
CA LEU A 12 10.70 5.34 -0.22
C LEU A 12 10.92 4.19 0.78
N THR A 13 12.03 3.45 0.63
CA THR A 13 12.44 2.37 1.51
C THR A 13 13.87 2.62 2.04
N PRO A 14 14.06 2.87 3.35
CA PRO A 14 13.02 3.00 4.37
C PRO A 14 12.21 4.30 4.20
N SER A 15 11.02 4.34 4.78
CA SER A 15 10.13 5.49 4.77
C SER A 15 10.86 6.73 5.28
N PRO A 16 10.85 7.85 4.54
CA PRO A 16 11.41 9.11 5.01
C PRO A 16 10.56 9.72 6.15
N LEU A 17 9.34 9.24 6.34
CA LEU A 17 8.42 9.70 7.38
C LEU A 17 8.37 8.69 8.54
N LEU A 18 8.34 9.22 9.77
CA LEU A 18 8.31 8.39 10.96
C LEU A 18 6.91 7.77 11.17
N PRO A 19 6.83 6.48 11.54
CA PRO A 19 5.58 5.82 11.91
C PRO A 19 4.72 6.56 12.95
N CYS A 20 5.33 7.30 13.88
CA CYS A 20 4.58 8.06 14.88
C CYS A 20 3.82 9.26 14.31
N ILE A 21 4.17 9.71 13.09
CA ILE A 21 3.52 10.83 12.41
C ILE A 21 2.38 10.32 11.52
N ILE A 22 2.66 9.28 10.74
CA ILE A 22 1.75 8.80 9.69
C ILE A 22 1.03 7.48 10.02
N GLY A 23 1.48 6.77 11.05
CA GLY A 23 0.98 5.46 11.45
C GLY A 23 1.60 4.30 10.69
N GLN A 24 1.19 3.09 11.09
CA GLN A 24 1.52 1.82 10.44
C GLN A 24 0.29 1.28 9.72
N ALA A 25 0.51 0.55 8.62
CA ALA A 25 -0.56 -0.13 7.89
C ALA A 25 -1.22 -1.24 8.74
N THR A 26 -0.47 -1.87 9.65
CA THR A 26 -0.97 -2.89 10.58
C THR A 26 -2.07 -2.39 11.51
N ASP A 27 -2.16 -1.07 11.72
CA ASP A 27 -3.19 -0.44 12.57
C ASP A 27 -4.29 0.23 11.75
N TRP A 28 -4.22 0.16 10.41
CA TRP A 28 -5.12 0.89 9.54
C TRP A 28 -6.47 0.17 9.43
N PRO A 29 -7.62 0.81 9.73
CA PRO A 29 -8.93 0.15 9.61
C PRO A 29 -9.24 -0.42 8.22
N LEU A 30 -8.61 0.11 7.16
CA LEU A 30 -8.72 -0.48 5.83
C LEU A 30 -8.24 -1.95 5.82
N VAL A 31 -7.20 -2.27 6.57
CA VAL A 31 -6.62 -3.62 6.68
C VAL A 31 -7.20 -4.40 7.87
N THR A 32 -7.55 -3.71 8.96
CA THR A 32 -7.92 -4.36 10.22
C THR A 32 -9.42 -4.56 10.45
N ALA A 33 -10.30 -4.04 9.59
CA ALA A 33 -11.74 -4.06 9.87
C ALA A 33 -12.43 -5.42 9.67
N GLY A 34 -11.84 -6.37 8.92
CA GLY A 34 -12.47 -7.69 8.71
C GLY A 34 -13.67 -7.60 7.77
N TRP A 35 -13.52 -6.85 6.68
CA TRP A 35 -14.55 -6.56 5.68
C TRP A 35 -15.18 -7.82 5.09
N TRP A 36 -14.38 -8.84 4.78
CA TRP A 36 -14.91 -10.07 4.19
C TRP A 36 -15.69 -10.92 5.18
N ASP A 37 -15.31 -10.90 6.46
CA ASP A 37 -16.04 -11.63 7.49
C ASP A 37 -17.40 -10.96 7.78
N ARG A 38 -17.41 -9.62 7.91
CA ARG A 38 -18.65 -8.82 8.03
C ARG A 38 -19.58 -9.00 6.84
N SER A 39 -19.02 -9.15 5.64
CA SER A 39 -19.82 -9.31 4.41
C SER A 39 -20.68 -10.57 4.41
N LYS A 40 -20.34 -11.59 5.22
CA LYS A 40 -21.15 -12.81 5.37
C LYS A 40 -22.53 -12.55 5.97
N THR A 41 -22.65 -11.53 6.82
CA THR A 41 -23.87 -11.25 7.59
C THR A 41 -24.54 -9.93 7.19
N GLU A 42 -23.77 -8.96 6.69
CA GLU A 42 -24.25 -7.58 6.50
C GLU A 42 -24.44 -7.19 5.02
N TRP A 43 -23.72 -7.82 4.08
CA TRP A 43 -23.59 -7.32 2.70
C TRP A 43 -23.63 -8.42 1.62
N LEU A 44 -24.61 -9.32 1.68
CA LEU A 44 -24.78 -10.32 0.61
C LEU A 44 -25.38 -9.75 -0.69
N ILE A 45 -26.02 -8.57 -0.63
CA ILE A 45 -26.66 -7.96 -1.79
C ILE A 45 -25.59 -7.26 -2.65
N GLY A 46 -25.32 -7.82 -3.83
CA GLY A 46 -24.43 -7.22 -4.82
C GLY A 46 -23.04 -7.84 -4.95
N LEU A 47 -22.70 -8.85 -4.14
CA LEU A 47 -21.49 -9.65 -4.34
C LEU A 47 -21.58 -10.46 -5.63
N ASP A 48 -20.51 -10.46 -6.41
CA ASP A 48 -20.43 -11.32 -7.58
C ASP A 48 -20.35 -12.81 -7.16
N PRO A 49 -20.76 -13.74 -8.04
CA PRO A 49 -20.79 -15.15 -7.70
C PRO A 49 -19.42 -15.76 -7.33
N TRP A 50 -18.31 -15.23 -7.85
CA TRP A 50 -16.97 -15.74 -7.52
C TRP A 50 -16.59 -15.37 -6.09
N SER A 51 -16.88 -14.13 -5.67
CA SER A 51 -16.60 -13.64 -4.32
C SER A 51 -17.50 -14.32 -3.29
N ALA A 52 -18.80 -14.44 -3.59
CA ALA A 52 -19.76 -15.13 -2.73
C ALA A 52 -19.33 -16.57 -2.40
N ARG A 53 -18.84 -17.32 -3.39
CA ARG A 53 -18.33 -18.70 -3.19
C ARG A 53 -17.00 -18.78 -2.44
N ARG A 54 -16.32 -17.65 -2.21
CA ARG A 54 -14.96 -17.58 -1.63
C ARG A 54 -14.85 -16.73 -0.38
N LEU A 55 -15.95 -16.26 0.20
CA LEU A 55 -15.95 -15.37 1.36
C LEU A 55 -15.08 -15.89 2.51
N ASP A 56 -15.15 -17.18 2.84
CA ASP A 56 -14.32 -17.76 3.90
C ASP A 56 -12.81 -17.70 3.58
N ARG A 57 -12.45 -17.89 2.31
CA ARG A 57 -11.05 -17.78 1.89
C ARG A 57 -10.59 -16.33 1.91
N LEU A 58 -11.43 -15.40 1.43
CA LEU A 58 -11.12 -13.98 1.41
C LEU A 58 -10.98 -13.40 2.83
N ALA A 59 -11.85 -13.82 3.77
CA ALA A 59 -11.76 -13.47 5.17
C ALA A 59 -10.47 -13.98 5.83
N ARG A 60 -10.02 -15.20 5.50
CA ARG A 60 -8.71 -15.71 5.97
C ARG A 60 -7.55 -14.89 5.39
N LEU A 61 -7.56 -14.63 4.09
CA LEU A 61 -6.52 -13.84 3.44
C LEU A 61 -6.43 -12.42 4.01
N GLU A 62 -7.57 -11.79 4.32
CA GLU A 62 -7.61 -10.49 4.99
C GLU A 62 -7.03 -10.54 6.40
N ALA A 63 -7.36 -11.58 7.17
CA ALA A 63 -6.80 -11.76 8.51
C ALA A 63 -5.27 -11.91 8.45
N ASP A 64 -4.75 -12.71 7.51
CA ASP A 64 -3.32 -12.91 7.29
C ASP A 64 -2.63 -11.64 6.77
N ALA A 65 -3.33 -10.83 5.96
CA ALA A 65 -2.81 -9.59 5.41
C ALA A 65 -2.41 -8.58 6.50
N ARG A 66 -3.09 -8.57 7.65
CA ARG A 66 -2.78 -7.65 8.77
C ARG A 66 -1.34 -7.77 9.26
N ASP A 67 -0.81 -8.98 9.31
CA ASP A 67 0.58 -9.22 9.71
C ASP A 67 1.52 -9.10 8.51
N ALA A 68 1.09 -9.55 7.33
CA ALA A 68 1.90 -9.54 6.12
C ALA A 68 2.22 -8.14 5.57
N ILE A 69 1.40 -7.14 5.91
CA ILE A 69 1.53 -5.74 5.49
C ILE A 69 2.58 -4.97 6.31
N ALA A 70 3.13 -5.58 7.36
CA ALA A 70 4.18 -4.95 8.16
C ALA A 70 5.44 -4.74 7.32
N GLY A 71 6.02 -3.54 7.38
CA GLY A 71 7.23 -3.20 6.64
C GLY A 71 7.80 -1.85 7.04
N GLU A 72 8.69 -1.34 6.20
CA GLU A 72 9.40 -0.08 6.42
C GLU A 72 9.30 0.88 5.25
N THR A 73 8.48 0.58 4.24
CA THR A 73 8.30 1.38 3.03
C THR A 73 7.16 2.39 3.22
N LEU A 74 7.19 3.49 2.48
CA LEU A 74 6.08 4.43 2.36
C LEU A 74 5.38 4.24 1.00
N PRO A 75 4.49 3.25 0.81
CA PRO A 75 3.82 3.05 -0.46
C PRO A 75 2.74 4.11 -0.72
N CYS A 76 2.23 4.11 -1.95
CA CYS A 76 1.01 4.81 -2.31
C CYS A 76 -0.19 3.87 -2.15
N PRO A 77 -1.07 4.10 -1.15
CA PRO A 77 -2.16 3.17 -0.86
C PRO A 77 -3.33 3.24 -1.85
N ASP A 78 -3.33 4.23 -2.75
CA ASP A 78 -4.23 4.29 -3.91
C ASP A 78 -3.43 4.37 -5.22
N LEU A 79 -2.36 3.57 -5.31
CA LEU A 79 -1.56 3.50 -6.51
C LEU A 79 -2.35 2.81 -7.62
N ARG A 80 -2.93 3.60 -8.52
CA ARG A 80 -3.68 3.13 -9.69
C ARG A 80 -3.20 3.85 -10.94
N ALA A 81 -3.38 3.25 -12.12
CA ALA A 81 -2.94 3.83 -13.39
C ALA A 81 -3.46 5.27 -13.59
N GLY A 82 -4.71 5.55 -13.19
CA GLY A 82 -5.29 6.90 -13.22
C GLY A 82 -4.67 7.92 -12.27
N ASN A 83 -3.86 7.48 -11.29
CA ASN A 83 -3.10 8.34 -10.38
C ASN A 83 -1.62 8.47 -10.80
N LEU A 84 -1.27 8.00 -12.00
CA LEU A 84 0.05 8.17 -12.59
C LEU A 84 0.00 9.21 -13.71
N MET A 85 0.80 10.26 -13.59
CA MET A 85 1.05 11.18 -14.69
C MET A 85 2.39 10.83 -15.35
N LEU A 86 2.32 10.45 -16.63
CA LEU A 86 3.50 10.23 -17.47
C LEU A 86 3.94 11.56 -18.06
N ILE A 87 5.17 11.96 -17.78
CA ILE A 87 5.82 13.12 -18.40
C ILE A 87 7.15 12.67 -19.01
N PRO A 88 7.78 13.45 -19.90
CA PRO A 88 8.80 12.92 -20.82
C PRO A 88 9.96 12.15 -20.18
N ASP A 89 10.36 12.49 -18.96
CA ASP A 89 11.52 11.95 -18.26
C ASP A 89 11.20 11.27 -16.92
N ARG A 90 9.93 11.29 -16.47
CA ARG A 90 9.55 10.80 -15.14
C ARG A 90 8.07 10.45 -15.03
N VAL A 91 7.75 9.71 -13.96
CA VAL A 91 6.37 9.39 -13.56
C VAL A 91 6.07 10.17 -12.29
N LEU A 92 4.97 10.90 -12.27
CA LEU A 92 4.46 11.53 -11.04
C LEU A 92 3.33 10.68 -10.47
N VAL A 93 3.45 10.33 -9.20
CA VAL A 93 2.36 9.75 -8.42
C VAL A 93 1.58 10.91 -7.82
N VAL A 94 0.30 11.00 -8.16
CA VAL A 94 -0.63 11.99 -7.59
C VAL A 94 -1.61 11.29 -6.66
N ASP A 95 -2.39 12.09 -5.94
CA ASP A 95 -3.41 11.59 -4.99
C ASP A 95 -2.81 10.58 -4.00
N TRP A 96 -1.89 11.10 -3.18
CA TRP A 96 -1.17 10.33 -2.16
C TRP A 96 -1.65 10.64 -0.72
N PRO A 97 -2.97 10.68 -0.42
CA PRO A 97 -3.43 10.79 0.95
C PRO A 97 -3.26 9.45 1.68
N HIS A 98 -3.42 9.48 3.00
CA HIS A 98 -3.47 8.28 3.85
C HIS A 98 -2.22 7.40 3.84
N VAL A 99 -1.06 7.97 3.46
CA VAL A 99 0.22 7.24 3.52
C VAL A 99 0.48 6.72 4.92
N ARG A 100 0.98 5.49 4.98
CA ARG A 100 1.38 4.80 6.20
C ARG A 100 2.63 4.03 5.90
N VAL A 101 3.39 3.70 6.95
CA VAL A 101 4.51 2.78 6.80
C VAL A 101 3.96 1.35 6.67
N ASP A 102 4.46 0.63 5.68
CA ASP A 102 3.88 -0.61 5.14
C ASP A 102 5.01 -1.43 4.46
N ALA A 103 4.70 -2.61 3.96
CA ALA A 103 5.53 -3.42 3.11
C ALA A 103 5.63 -2.88 1.68
N ALA A 104 6.83 -2.98 1.08
CA ALA A 104 7.09 -2.53 -0.29
C ALA A 104 6.15 -3.15 -1.33
N TRP A 105 5.69 -4.39 -1.11
CA TRP A 105 4.85 -5.11 -2.05
C TRP A 105 3.46 -4.49 -2.25
N ALA A 106 3.00 -3.64 -1.32
CA ALA A 106 1.68 -3.01 -1.36
C ALA A 106 1.45 -2.20 -2.64
N ASP A 107 2.46 -1.44 -3.10
CA ASP A 107 2.40 -0.67 -4.35
C ASP A 107 2.00 -1.53 -5.56
N ALA A 108 2.58 -2.73 -5.67
CA ALA A 108 2.29 -3.64 -6.78
C ALA A 108 0.85 -4.17 -6.71
N VAL A 109 0.36 -4.49 -5.51
CA VAL A 109 -0.99 -5.02 -5.30
C VAL A 109 -2.06 -3.98 -5.58
N PHE A 110 -1.84 -2.70 -5.23
CA PHE A 110 -2.76 -1.62 -5.57
C PHE A 110 -2.76 -1.30 -7.07
N LEU A 111 -1.59 -1.34 -7.71
CA LEU A 111 -1.47 -0.99 -9.13
C LEU A 111 -2.07 -2.03 -10.07
N ALA A 112 -1.81 -3.31 -9.80
CA ALA A 112 -2.06 -4.41 -10.74
C ALA A 112 -3.52 -4.50 -11.25
N PRO A 113 -4.57 -4.34 -10.41
CA PRO A 113 -5.95 -4.38 -10.90
C PRO A 113 -6.24 -3.30 -11.94
N SER A 114 -5.81 -2.06 -11.70
CA SER A 114 -6.07 -0.94 -12.62
C SER A 114 -5.36 -1.12 -13.96
N VAL A 115 -4.15 -1.65 -13.93
CA VAL A 115 -3.36 -1.94 -15.13
C VAL A 115 -4.02 -3.04 -15.95
N ALA A 116 -4.49 -4.11 -15.32
CA ALA A 116 -5.23 -5.17 -16.01
C ALA A 116 -6.53 -4.66 -16.64
N MET A 117 -7.25 -3.74 -15.99
CA MET A 117 -8.45 -3.10 -16.57
C MET A 117 -8.16 -2.31 -17.85
N GLU A 118 -6.94 -1.81 -18.02
CA GLU A 118 -6.49 -1.07 -19.21
C GLU A 118 -5.95 -2.01 -20.33
N GLY A 119 -6.08 -3.33 -20.17
CA GLY A 119 -5.67 -4.31 -21.19
C GLY A 119 -4.21 -4.72 -21.14
N SER A 120 -3.53 -4.48 -20.01
CA SER A 120 -2.16 -4.92 -19.75
C SER A 120 -2.10 -6.37 -19.22
N PRO A 121 -0.90 -6.93 -18.93
CA PRO A 121 -0.73 -8.33 -18.52
C PRO A 121 -1.51 -8.70 -17.25
N ASP A 122 -1.64 -10.00 -17.00
CA ASP A 122 -2.29 -10.54 -15.81
C ASP A 122 -1.72 -9.88 -14.53
N PRO A 123 -2.58 -9.51 -13.55
CA PRO A 123 -2.13 -8.90 -12.30
C PRO A 123 -1.02 -9.68 -11.59
N ALA A 124 -1.06 -11.01 -11.61
CA ALA A 124 -0.06 -11.84 -10.98
C ALA A 124 1.32 -11.70 -11.65
N ASP A 125 1.35 -11.54 -12.98
CA ASP A 125 2.59 -11.33 -13.73
C ASP A 125 3.21 -9.97 -13.40
N LEU A 126 2.39 -8.93 -13.23
CA LEU A 126 2.88 -7.61 -12.83
C LEU A 126 3.46 -7.65 -11.40
N ILE A 127 2.75 -8.29 -10.47
CA ILE A 127 3.20 -8.44 -9.08
C ILE A 127 4.50 -9.25 -9.04
N ALA A 128 4.60 -10.34 -9.79
CA ALA A 128 5.80 -11.19 -9.83
C ALA A 128 7.04 -10.45 -10.37
N GLN A 129 6.87 -9.43 -11.20
CA GLN A 129 7.97 -8.61 -11.70
C GLN A 129 8.47 -7.58 -10.68
N PHE A 130 7.66 -7.24 -9.68
CA PHE A 130 7.98 -6.20 -8.71
C PHE A 130 8.96 -6.71 -7.63
N PRO A 131 10.16 -6.11 -7.45
CA PRO A 131 11.16 -6.58 -6.51
C PRO A 131 10.69 -6.69 -5.06
N GLY A 132 9.90 -5.72 -4.58
CA GLY A 132 9.32 -5.75 -3.24
C GLY A 132 8.38 -6.95 -3.02
N ALA A 133 7.61 -7.31 -4.04
CA ALA A 133 6.72 -8.46 -3.99
C ALA A 133 7.48 -9.79 -4.09
N ARG A 134 8.54 -9.86 -4.91
CA ARG A 134 9.42 -11.04 -4.95
C ARG A 134 10.13 -11.30 -3.63
N ALA A 135 10.53 -10.24 -2.91
CA ALA A 135 11.15 -10.37 -1.59
C ALA A 135 10.15 -10.84 -0.52
N ALA A 136 8.87 -10.50 -0.69
CA ALA A 136 7.78 -10.91 0.19
C ALA A 136 7.21 -12.30 -0.12
N ALA A 137 7.43 -12.81 -1.33
CA ALA A 137 6.98 -14.14 -1.72
C ALA A 137 7.53 -15.18 -0.74
N PRO A 138 6.70 -16.12 -0.24
CA PRO A 138 7.17 -17.17 0.63
C PRO A 138 8.26 -17.95 -0.12
N ALA A 139 9.49 -17.91 0.40
CA ALA A 139 10.54 -18.82 -0.06
C ALA A 139 9.98 -20.24 0.06
N THR A 140 10.18 -21.06 -0.96
CA THR A 140 9.76 -22.47 -1.03
C THR A 140 10.47 -23.31 0.05
N SER A 141 10.12 -23.11 1.33
CA SER A 141 10.59 -23.85 2.50
C SER A 141 9.64 -23.62 3.69
N PRO A 142 9.43 -24.64 4.55
CA PRO A 142 8.37 -24.64 5.55
C PRO A 142 8.59 -23.59 6.66
N PRO A 143 7.51 -23.12 7.33
CA PRO A 143 7.56 -22.00 8.24
C PRO A 143 8.07 -22.44 9.62
N SER A 144 9.37 -22.47 9.79
CA SER A 144 9.99 -22.36 11.12
C SER A 144 11.24 -21.51 10.98
N SER A 145 11.28 -20.40 11.72
CA SER A 145 12.34 -19.40 11.81
C SER A 145 12.37 -18.32 10.72
N ARG A 146 11.54 -17.29 10.89
CA ARG A 146 11.99 -15.89 10.72
C ARG A 146 11.53 -15.05 11.91
N ARG A 147 12.28 -15.17 13.00
CA ARG A 147 12.35 -14.21 14.10
C ARG A 147 13.73 -13.57 14.00
N SER A 148 13.78 -12.23 13.96
CA SER A 148 14.92 -11.30 14.14
C SER A 148 14.83 -10.21 13.08
N LEU A 149 14.87 -8.91 13.33
CA LEU A 149 14.98 -8.01 14.48
C LEU A 149 14.51 -6.63 13.90
N ALA A 150 13.97 -5.65 14.62
CA ALA A 150 14.59 -5.01 15.75
C ALA A 150 13.55 -4.26 16.60
N ALA A 151 13.61 -4.50 17.91
CA ALA A 151 13.05 -3.60 18.90
C ALA A 151 13.88 -2.31 18.92
N SER A 152 13.52 -1.34 18.10
CA SER A 152 13.91 0.06 18.31
C SER A 152 12.91 0.65 19.30
N ARG A 153 13.37 0.92 20.53
CA ARG A 153 12.61 1.66 21.53
C ARG A 153 12.06 2.94 20.88
N PRO A 154 10.75 3.23 20.95
CA PRO A 154 10.25 4.49 20.45
C PRO A 154 10.92 5.62 21.23
N ARG A 155 11.67 6.47 20.53
CA ARG A 155 12.05 7.78 21.08
C ARG A 155 10.74 8.47 21.41
N ARG A 156 10.56 8.87 22.68
CA ARG A 156 9.41 9.70 23.07
C ARG A 156 9.48 10.98 22.24
N CYS A 157 8.63 11.10 21.22
CA CYS A 157 8.32 12.39 20.64
C CYS A 157 7.46 13.13 21.66
N GLY A 158 8.03 14.17 22.25
CA GLY A 158 7.28 15.14 23.04
C GLY A 158 6.15 15.69 22.18
N SER A 159 4.93 15.64 22.72
CA SER A 159 3.76 16.28 22.16
C SER A 159 3.97 17.78 22.22
N ASP A 160 4.30 18.40 21.08
CA ASP A 160 3.83 19.75 20.78
C ASP A 160 4.09 20.09 19.31
N ARG A 161 2.98 20.17 18.57
CA ARG A 161 2.71 20.86 17.28
C ARG A 161 1.98 19.95 16.30
N GLN A 162 0.66 20.07 16.30
CA GLN A 162 -0.18 19.80 15.14
C GLN A 162 0.26 20.73 14.00
N GLY A 163 1.07 20.20 13.09
CA GLY A 163 1.45 20.88 11.85
C GLY A 163 0.74 20.23 10.68
N TYR A 164 -0.39 20.81 10.26
CA TYR A 164 -0.96 20.60 8.93
C TYR A 164 0.11 20.93 7.88
N LEU A 165 0.38 20.02 6.94
CA LEU A 165 1.18 20.35 5.76
C LEU A 165 0.41 21.38 4.91
N PRO A 166 0.93 22.59 4.68
CA PRO A 166 0.25 23.58 3.87
C PRO A 166 0.35 23.20 2.39
N SER A 167 -0.78 22.93 1.75
CA SER A 167 -0.88 22.90 0.30
C SER A 167 -0.65 24.32 -0.23
N GLY A 168 0.54 24.56 -0.79
CA GLY A 168 0.92 25.84 -1.38
C GLY A 168 0.08 26.15 -2.61
N ARG A 169 -1.02 26.89 -2.46
CA ARG A 169 -1.64 27.63 -3.56
C ARG A 169 -0.92 28.96 -3.73
N SER A 170 0.03 29.03 -4.65
CA SER A 170 0.57 30.31 -5.12
C SER A 170 -0.50 31.03 -5.96
N ARG A 171 -1.22 31.97 -5.34
CA ARG A 171 -1.95 33.01 -6.10
C ARG A 171 -0.92 34.00 -6.63
N GLN A 172 -0.69 34.03 -7.94
CA GLN A 172 -0.02 35.18 -8.57
C GLN A 172 -1.00 36.37 -8.60
N PRO A 173 -0.57 37.59 -8.23
CA PRO A 173 -1.37 38.79 -8.44
C PRO A 173 -1.34 39.16 -9.93
N ARG A 174 -2.52 39.42 -10.51
CA ARG A 174 -2.63 40.04 -11.84
C ARG A 174 -2.09 41.47 -11.74
N ALA A 175 -1.05 41.77 -12.52
CA ALA A 175 -0.68 43.15 -12.84
C ALA A 175 -1.79 43.76 -13.73
N ARG A 176 -2.00 45.06 -13.53
CA ARG A 176 -3.12 45.88 -14.02
C ARG A 176 -3.23 45.94 -15.54
#